data_AF-A0A178ANS3-F1
#
_entry.id   AF-A0A178ANS3-F1
#
_cell.length_a   1.000
_cell.length_b   1.000
_cell.length_c   1.000
_cell.angle_alpha   90.00
_cell.angle_beta   90.00
_cell.angle_gamma   90.00
#
_symmetry.space_group_name_H-M   'P 1'
#
loop_
_entity.id
_entity.type
_entity.pdbx_description
1 polymer ?
#
loop_
_entity_poly.entity_id
_entity_poly.type
_entity_poly.pdbx_seq_one_letter_code
_entity_poly.pdbx_strand_id
1 'polypeptide(L)'
;MAAAVSVRDAKHHASAGSKTAVQSSVADKLNSLTNAQPLSAQASLLAEGFIGEDNERPDLIAIPWPTPSATGAQPPSPTQSREVFPIRWPTSCGKEYNVKVEEYDFGTSKDLTIQEAVHQRDKSYKKVYGWVHVVRAPVTQAPGTVQARLSYAASPSVNLDSVKRTVSANGIVIGDPTYLDGYDGVHKPASCLGISLILYVSAGVEIETLNVAANHLGMQIHQGVDFSVTKSTHIWLTKGTLDAAAFNSRDTHLETISGSISGLYSLLDQVVVTSKSGSINIEVEPKAATPGSSPSAIFMVNTHSSSVRTDFKRRNIPDRDYQVYINTTVGSVDGTFIHGSKTELNSVAGFVNADLLPYKSGDYASSINTHTESGQTTVTLRSPYKAKGVPMTGLTSVHTTVSGELDLTYPQEWVGHVNGTSMSGALEMEGKDLELLGENDSPGQNHIEAKKGDKGSSLEFNTLDGECKIRIGSA
;
A
#
# COMPACT_ATOMS: atom_id res chain seq x y z
N MET A 1 -5.86 16.30 39.93
CA MET A 1 -4.44 16.65 40.18
C MET A 1 -3.62 15.62 39.44
N ALA A 2 -2.76 16.03 38.51
CA ALA A 2 -1.94 15.12 37.71
C ALA A 2 -0.48 15.44 37.99
N ALA A 3 0.33 14.41 38.23
CA ALA A 3 1.78 14.53 38.32
C ALA A 3 2.36 14.04 37.00
N ALA A 4 2.89 14.96 36.20
CA ALA A 4 3.81 14.60 35.12
C ALA A 4 5.21 14.48 35.73
N VAL A 5 5.87 13.34 35.54
CA VAL A 5 7.28 13.16 35.91
C VAL A 5 8.10 13.37 34.63
N SER A 6 8.97 14.38 34.66
CA SER A 6 9.93 14.64 33.60
C SER A 6 11.25 14.99 34.27
N VAL A 7 12.32 14.25 33.94
CA VAL A 7 13.66 14.49 34.49
C VAL A 7 14.69 14.40 33.37
N ARG A 8 15.31 15.53 33.06
CA ARG A 8 16.62 15.60 32.37
C ARG A 8 17.64 16.15 33.36
N ASP A 9 18.82 15.52 33.40
CA ASP A 9 20.14 16.17 33.28
C ASP A 9 21.25 15.30 33.87
N ALA A 10 22.04 14.66 33.00
CA ALA A 10 23.27 13.96 33.39
C ALA A 10 24.47 14.92 33.30
N LYS A 11 25.03 15.31 34.45
CA LYS A 11 26.27 16.11 34.52
C LYS A 11 27.48 15.30 34.08
N HIS A 12 28.23 15.78 33.10
CA HIS A 12 29.57 15.28 32.82
C HIS A 12 30.54 15.59 33.97
N HIS A 13 31.14 14.55 34.54
CA HIS A 13 32.37 14.65 35.33
C HIS A 13 33.50 13.93 34.59
N ALA A 14 34.55 14.67 34.24
CA ALA A 14 35.79 14.10 33.72
C ALA A 14 36.73 13.72 34.86
N SER A 15 37.37 12.56 34.76
CA SER A 15 38.56 12.19 35.53
C SER A 15 39.47 11.31 34.68
N ALA A 16 40.77 11.37 34.94
CA ALA A 16 41.79 11.01 33.96
C ALA A 16 42.51 9.68 34.22
N GLY A 17 42.76 8.95 33.12
CA GLY A 17 44.09 8.41 32.83
C GLY A 17 44.50 7.04 33.39
N SER A 18 44.72 6.09 32.47
CA SER A 18 45.99 5.36 32.41
C SER A 18 46.25 4.84 30.99
N LYS A 19 47.51 4.51 30.70
CA LYS A 19 48.05 4.29 29.34
C LYS A 19 48.13 2.80 28.99
N THR A 20 47.78 2.45 27.75
CA THR A 20 48.53 1.43 26.99
C THR A 20 48.59 1.87 25.52
N ALA A 21 49.76 1.74 24.88
CA ALA A 21 50.00 2.21 23.52
C ALA A 21 50.29 1.06 22.55
N VAL A 22 49.73 1.13 21.34
CA VAL A 22 50.21 0.42 20.14
C VAL A 22 50.16 1.41 18.97
N GLN A 23 51.13 1.32 18.05
CA GLN A 23 51.45 2.36 17.07
C GLN A 23 51.01 2.02 15.64
N SER A 24 50.36 3.00 14.97
CA SER A 24 50.54 3.38 13.55
C SER A 24 49.76 4.71 13.37
N SER A 25 50.27 5.85 12.88
CA SER A 25 51.11 6.18 11.71
C SER A 25 50.41 5.80 10.38
N VAL A 26 50.13 6.70 9.41
CA VAL A 26 50.55 8.10 9.14
C VAL A 26 49.37 8.92 8.57
N ALA A 27 49.44 10.24 8.76
CA ALA A 27 48.65 11.36 8.20
C ALA A 27 48.52 11.38 6.64
N ASP A 28 47.75 12.23 5.94
CA ASP A 28 47.64 13.72 5.83
C ASP A 28 46.39 14.05 4.94
N LYS A 29 45.80 15.26 4.78
CA LYS A 29 45.76 16.57 5.47
C LYS A 29 44.64 17.47 4.87
N LEU A 30 43.93 18.28 5.69
CA LEU A 30 43.15 19.51 5.34
C LEU A 30 41.89 19.34 4.43
N ASN A 31 40.85 20.20 4.46
CA ASN A 31 40.73 21.55 5.04
C ASN A 31 39.29 21.90 5.49
N SER A 32 39.14 22.91 6.35
CA SER A 32 37.85 23.47 6.80
C SER A 32 37.39 24.68 5.97
N LEU A 33 36.08 25.00 6.01
CA LEU A 33 35.54 26.33 5.73
C LEU A 33 34.17 26.52 6.44
N THR A 34 33.86 27.75 6.84
CA THR A 34 32.78 28.12 7.78
C THR A 34 31.81 29.16 7.20
N ASN A 35 30.66 29.35 7.88
CA ASN A 35 29.60 30.36 7.64
C ASN A 35 28.64 30.04 6.47
N ALA A 36 27.34 30.44 6.47
CA ALA A 36 26.62 31.40 7.32
C ALA A 36 25.13 30.98 7.61
N GLN A 37 24.40 31.86 8.32
CA GLN A 37 23.13 31.64 9.05
C GLN A 37 21.82 31.56 8.22
N PRO A 38 20.71 31.07 8.83
CA PRO A 38 19.38 31.02 8.22
C PRO A 38 18.60 32.36 8.27
N LEU A 39 17.63 32.51 7.36
CA LEU A 39 16.69 33.65 7.32
C LEU A 39 15.49 33.45 8.26
N SER A 40 15.13 34.53 8.95
CA SER A 40 14.17 34.60 10.05
C SER A 40 12.71 34.75 9.64
N ALA A 41 11.81 34.20 10.46
CA ALA A 41 10.40 34.56 10.44
C ALA A 41 10.16 36.02 10.87
N GLN A 42 9.10 36.64 10.34
CA GLN A 42 8.53 37.88 10.88
C GLN A 42 7.06 37.64 11.24
N ALA A 43 6.75 37.64 12.54
CA ALA A 43 5.43 37.91 13.04
C ALA A 43 5.28 39.43 13.27
N SER A 44 4.10 39.99 13.04
CA SER A 44 3.75 41.34 13.49
C SER A 44 2.55 41.31 14.42
N LEU A 45 2.73 41.96 15.56
CA LEU A 45 1.71 42.24 16.56
C LEU A 45 0.90 43.48 16.16
N LEU A 46 -0.35 43.57 16.64
CA LEU A 46 -1.20 44.76 16.90
C LEU A 46 -2.67 44.24 16.94
N ALA A 47 -3.59 44.65 17.80
CA ALA A 47 -3.56 45.23 19.15
C ALA A 47 -4.98 45.06 19.76
N GLU A 48 -5.13 45.15 21.09
CA GLU A 48 -6.44 45.11 21.75
C GLU A 48 -7.24 46.42 21.56
N GLY A 49 -8.58 46.34 21.56
CA GLY A 49 -9.49 47.50 21.52
C GLY A 49 -10.94 47.10 21.85
N PHE A 50 -11.63 47.91 22.66
CA PHE A 50 -12.86 47.55 23.37
C PHE A 50 -14.18 47.92 22.64
N ILE A 51 -15.22 47.13 22.96
CA ILE A 51 -16.69 47.29 22.87
C ILE A 51 -17.27 48.60 22.31
N GLY A 52 -18.24 48.44 21.39
CA GLY A 52 -19.37 49.35 21.19
C GLY A 52 -20.56 48.60 20.60
N GLU A 53 -21.70 48.58 21.30
CA GLU A 53 -22.99 48.18 20.69
C GLU A 53 -23.49 49.34 19.83
N ASP A 54 -23.81 49.08 18.56
CA ASP A 54 -24.79 49.90 17.84
C ASP A 54 -25.48 49.13 16.71
N ASN A 55 -26.72 49.51 16.43
CA ASN A 55 -27.74 48.63 15.86
C ASN A 55 -28.20 49.10 14.47
N GLU A 56 -27.39 48.85 13.44
CA GLU A 56 -27.81 49.06 12.04
C GLU A 56 -27.37 47.90 11.15
N ARG A 57 -28.36 47.20 10.59
CA ARG A 57 -28.20 46.04 9.72
C ARG A 57 -28.32 46.52 8.26
N PRO A 58 -27.23 46.61 7.48
CA PRO A 58 -27.35 47.01 6.08
C PRO A 58 -28.04 45.90 5.29
N ASP A 59 -29.00 46.28 4.45
CA ASP A 59 -29.75 45.35 3.61
C ASP A 59 -28.81 44.55 2.70
N LEU A 60 -28.75 43.24 2.95
CA LEU A 60 -28.04 42.31 2.08
C LEU A 60 -28.78 42.23 0.75
N ILE A 61 -28.22 42.88 -0.27
CA ILE A 61 -28.59 42.65 -1.67
C ILE A 61 -28.42 41.15 -1.94
N ALA A 62 -29.56 40.45 -2.03
CA ALA A 62 -29.59 39.03 -2.30
C ALA A 62 -29.15 38.78 -3.75
N ILE A 63 -27.85 38.57 -3.94
CA ILE A 63 -27.33 37.94 -5.16
C ILE A 63 -27.94 36.53 -5.18
N PRO A 64 -28.78 36.17 -6.17
CA PRO A 64 -29.39 34.85 -6.21
C PRO A 64 -28.29 33.81 -6.40
N TRP A 65 -28.10 32.95 -5.40
CA TRP A 65 -27.30 31.75 -5.55
C TRP A 65 -27.88 30.93 -6.71
N PRO A 66 -27.04 30.39 -7.61
CA PRO A 66 -27.54 29.55 -8.70
C PRO A 66 -28.30 28.38 -8.09
N THR A 67 -29.57 28.26 -8.47
CA THR A 67 -30.44 27.16 -8.04
C THR A 67 -29.72 25.84 -8.29
N PRO A 68 -29.60 24.93 -7.31
CA PRO A 68 -29.00 23.63 -7.56
C PRO A 68 -29.87 22.88 -8.56
N SER A 69 -29.39 22.81 -9.81
CA SER A 69 -29.97 21.92 -10.82
C SER A 69 -30.05 20.53 -10.23
N ALA A 70 -31.25 19.95 -10.20
CA ALA A 70 -31.48 18.59 -9.75
C ALA A 70 -30.98 17.57 -10.81
N THR A 71 -29.70 17.66 -11.18
CA THR A 71 -28.95 16.51 -11.70
C THR A 71 -28.76 15.54 -10.54
N GLY A 72 -29.78 14.72 -10.31
CA GLY A 72 -29.58 13.42 -9.68
C GLY A 72 -28.46 12.70 -10.42
N ALA A 73 -27.64 11.94 -9.70
CA ALA A 73 -26.53 11.18 -10.26
C ALA A 73 -27.08 10.09 -11.20
N GLN A 74 -27.31 10.48 -12.46
CA GLN A 74 -27.69 9.55 -13.51
C GLN A 74 -26.48 8.65 -13.77
N PRO A 75 -26.63 7.31 -13.75
CA PRO A 75 -25.52 6.42 -14.12
C PRO A 75 -25.02 6.80 -15.51
N PRO A 76 -23.70 6.72 -15.77
CA PRO A 76 -23.10 7.22 -17.01
C PRO A 76 -23.80 6.58 -18.21
N SER A 77 -24.46 7.43 -19.02
CA SER A 77 -25.20 7.04 -20.21
C SER A 77 -24.34 6.14 -21.08
N PRO A 78 -24.83 4.96 -21.48
CA PRO A 78 -23.97 3.97 -22.10
C PRO A 78 -23.55 4.44 -23.50
N THR A 79 -22.23 4.54 -23.71
CA THR A 79 -21.63 5.03 -24.95
C THR A 79 -22.06 4.15 -26.12
N GLN A 80 -22.61 4.74 -27.18
CA GLN A 80 -23.03 4.01 -28.39
C GLN A 80 -21.85 3.45 -29.18
N SER A 81 -20.66 4.05 -29.06
CA SER A 81 -19.42 3.66 -29.75
C SER A 81 -18.49 2.84 -28.85
N ARG A 82 -17.80 1.84 -29.43
CA ARG A 82 -16.65 1.18 -28.77
C ARG A 82 -15.62 2.20 -28.34
N GLU A 83 -15.23 2.17 -27.07
CA GLU A 83 -14.17 3.01 -26.53
C GLU A 83 -12.80 2.59 -27.10
N VAL A 84 -11.91 3.55 -27.34
CA VAL A 84 -10.62 3.29 -28.01
C VAL A 84 -9.48 3.96 -27.27
N PHE A 85 -8.47 3.15 -26.92
CA PHE A 85 -7.26 3.58 -26.24
C PHE A 85 -6.08 3.56 -27.21
N PRO A 86 -5.79 4.69 -27.90
CA PRO A 86 -4.72 4.76 -28.88
C PRO A 86 -3.36 4.60 -28.21
N ILE A 87 -2.45 3.90 -28.90
CA ILE A 87 -1.08 3.71 -28.45
C ILE A 87 -0.38 5.07 -28.39
N ARG A 88 0.10 5.46 -27.21
CA ARG A 88 0.90 6.69 -27.03
C ARG A 88 2.31 6.46 -27.58
N TRP A 89 2.49 6.69 -28.87
CA TRP A 89 3.76 6.51 -29.57
C TRP A 89 4.86 7.46 -29.01
N PRO A 90 5.94 6.94 -28.39
CA PRO A 90 6.99 7.78 -27.80
C PRO A 90 7.77 8.53 -28.88
N THR A 91 8.09 9.79 -28.61
CA THR A 91 8.92 10.62 -29.50
C THR A 91 10.28 9.99 -29.84
N SER A 92 10.84 9.19 -28.93
CA SER A 92 12.09 8.43 -29.15
C SER A 92 12.00 7.32 -30.21
N CYS A 93 10.79 6.99 -30.67
CA CYS A 93 10.52 5.95 -31.67
C CYS A 93 10.32 6.50 -33.10
N GLY A 94 10.52 7.81 -33.29
CA GLY A 94 10.26 8.50 -34.57
C GLY A 94 8.83 9.00 -34.72
N LYS A 95 8.53 9.64 -35.86
CA LYS A 95 7.19 10.18 -36.17
C LYS A 95 6.33 9.24 -37.03
N GLU A 96 6.97 8.35 -37.78
CA GLU A 96 6.32 7.39 -38.67
C GLU A 96 6.21 6.03 -37.98
N TYR A 97 5.06 5.38 -38.14
CA TYR A 97 4.81 4.04 -37.63
C TYR A 97 3.73 3.34 -38.47
N ASN A 98 3.88 2.04 -38.65
CA ASN A 98 2.86 1.16 -39.20
C ASN A 98 1.84 0.83 -38.11
N VAL A 99 0.57 0.64 -38.48
CA VAL A 99 -0.49 0.20 -37.56
C VAL A 99 -1.16 -1.07 -38.06
N LYS A 100 -1.59 -1.91 -37.12
CA LYS A 100 -2.43 -3.09 -37.38
C LYS A 100 -3.46 -3.22 -36.26
N VAL A 101 -4.69 -3.57 -36.60
CA VAL A 101 -5.77 -3.79 -35.63
C VAL A 101 -6.41 -5.14 -35.93
N GLU A 102 -6.62 -5.93 -34.90
CA GLU A 102 -7.26 -7.24 -34.94
C GLU A 102 -8.35 -7.27 -33.85
N GLU A 103 -9.48 -7.91 -34.13
CA GLU A 103 -10.57 -8.07 -33.17
C GLU A 103 -10.84 -9.55 -32.91
N TYR A 104 -11.22 -9.87 -31.67
CA TYR A 104 -11.47 -11.22 -31.18
C TYR A 104 -12.76 -11.24 -30.35
N ASP A 105 -13.43 -12.39 -30.33
CA ASP A 105 -14.58 -12.65 -29.47
C ASP A 105 -14.26 -13.88 -28.62
N PHE A 106 -14.29 -13.73 -27.29
CA PHE A 106 -14.08 -14.81 -26.32
C PHE A 106 -15.41 -15.37 -25.80
N GLY A 107 -16.54 -14.83 -26.26
CA GLY A 107 -17.87 -15.27 -25.86
C GLY A 107 -18.07 -15.21 -24.34
N THR A 108 -18.79 -16.18 -23.81
CA THR A 108 -19.10 -16.35 -22.38
C THR A 108 -18.07 -17.25 -21.68
N SER A 109 -16.76 -17.01 -21.88
CA SER A 109 -15.74 -17.90 -21.32
C SER A 109 -15.63 -17.78 -19.79
N LYS A 110 -15.54 -18.94 -19.13
CA LYS A 110 -15.34 -19.06 -17.67
C LYS A 110 -13.93 -18.67 -17.23
N ASP A 111 -12.93 -18.90 -18.08
CA ASP A 111 -11.54 -18.55 -17.79
C ASP A 111 -11.06 -17.58 -18.86
N LEU A 112 -10.46 -16.46 -18.43
CA LEU A 112 -9.88 -15.47 -19.33
C LEU A 112 -8.39 -15.33 -19.05
N THR A 113 -7.56 -15.73 -20.02
CA THR A 113 -6.10 -15.72 -19.91
C THR A 113 -5.49 -14.81 -20.98
N ILE A 114 -4.85 -13.75 -20.53
CA ILE A 114 -4.15 -12.77 -21.35
C ILE A 114 -2.66 -12.89 -21.04
N GLN A 115 -1.84 -13.13 -22.06
CA GLN A 115 -0.39 -13.22 -21.87
C GLN A 115 0.36 -12.42 -22.94
N GLU A 116 1.24 -11.51 -22.51
CA GLU A 116 2.24 -10.86 -23.35
C GLU A 116 3.64 -11.36 -22.98
N ALA A 117 4.31 -12.00 -23.94
CA ALA A 117 5.64 -12.58 -23.86
C ALA A 117 6.45 -12.22 -25.13
N VAL A 118 6.51 -10.93 -25.46
CA VAL A 118 7.08 -10.41 -26.72
C VAL A 118 8.56 -10.08 -26.54
N HIS A 119 9.47 -10.89 -27.13
CA HIS A 119 10.90 -10.81 -26.84
C HIS A 119 11.65 -9.69 -27.55
N GLN A 120 12.35 -8.84 -26.79
CA GLN A 120 13.22 -7.76 -27.32
C GLN A 120 14.49 -8.28 -28.05
N ARG A 121 14.62 -9.61 -28.14
CA ARG A 121 15.64 -10.32 -28.92
C ARG A 121 15.16 -10.78 -30.31
N ASP A 122 13.86 -10.79 -30.58
CA ASP A 122 13.38 -10.89 -31.96
C ASP A 122 13.94 -9.70 -32.72
N LYS A 123 14.71 -9.97 -33.79
CA LYS A 123 15.61 -9.01 -34.45
C LYS A 123 14.91 -7.73 -34.95
N SER A 124 13.58 -7.75 -35.04
CA SER A 124 12.72 -6.68 -35.52
C SER A 124 12.56 -5.52 -34.55
N TYR A 125 12.46 -5.73 -33.23
CA TYR A 125 12.07 -4.69 -32.25
C TYR A 125 12.91 -4.71 -30.96
N LYS A 126 13.16 -3.52 -30.40
CA LYS A 126 14.04 -3.27 -29.24
C LYS A 126 13.40 -2.57 -28.06
N LYS A 127 12.24 -1.96 -28.25
CA LYS A 127 11.44 -1.37 -27.18
C LYS A 127 10.00 -1.82 -27.36
N VAL A 128 9.53 -2.63 -26.42
CA VAL A 128 8.11 -3.00 -26.29
C VAL A 128 7.51 -2.16 -25.17
N TYR A 129 6.34 -1.60 -25.39
CA TYR A 129 5.57 -0.86 -24.39
C TYR A 129 4.09 -0.93 -24.77
N GLY A 130 3.21 -0.71 -23.80
CA GLY A 130 1.78 -0.76 -24.07
C GLY A 130 0.94 -1.00 -22.83
N TRP A 131 -0.33 -1.30 -23.07
CA TRP A 131 -1.33 -1.45 -22.02
C TRP A 131 -2.36 -2.51 -22.37
N VAL A 132 -2.79 -3.25 -21.34
CA VAL A 132 -4.04 -4.01 -21.33
C VAL A 132 -5.10 -3.13 -20.66
N HIS A 133 -6.17 -2.80 -21.37
CA HIS A 133 -7.28 -2.00 -20.86
C HIS A 133 -8.52 -2.88 -20.71
N VAL A 134 -9.13 -2.90 -19.52
CA VAL A 134 -10.44 -3.53 -19.29
C VAL A 134 -11.49 -2.43 -19.24
N VAL A 135 -12.47 -2.47 -20.14
CA VAL A 135 -13.40 -1.37 -20.42
C VAL A 135 -14.84 -1.89 -20.53
N ARG A 136 -15.81 -0.99 -20.40
CA ARG A 136 -17.22 -1.34 -20.60
C ARG A 136 -17.46 -1.66 -22.06
N ALA A 137 -18.17 -2.76 -22.34
CA ALA A 137 -18.61 -3.07 -23.69
C ALA A 137 -19.56 -2.01 -24.29
N PRO A 138 -19.55 -1.82 -25.62
CA PRO A 138 -20.58 -1.02 -26.28
C PRO A 138 -21.95 -1.68 -26.10
N VAL A 139 -23.03 -0.88 -26.16
CA VAL A 139 -24.43 -1.37 -26.11
C VAL A 139 -24.81 -2.40 -27.18
N THR A 140 -24.00 -2.51 -28.24
CA THR A 140 -24.19 -3.44 -29.36
C THR A 140 -23.57 -4.82 -29.13
N GLN A 141 -22.75 -5.00 -28.08
CA GLN A 141 -22.17 -6.29 -27.73
C GLN A 141 -23.19 -7.16 -27.02
N ALA A 142 -23.14 -8.47 -27.26
CA ALA A 142 -24.02 -9.43 -26.61
C ALA A 142 -23.83 -9.44 -25.07
N PRO A 143 -24.91 -9.49 -24.27
CA PRO A 143 -24.79 -9.61 -22.82
C PRO A 143 -24.03 -10.88 -22.39
N GLY A 144 -23.24 -10.78 -21.32
CA GLY A 144 -22.45 -11.88 -20.79
C GLY A 144 -21.21 -12.26 -21.60
N THR A 145 -20.90 -11.58 -22.71
CA THR A 145 -19.68 -11.85 -23.49
C THR A 145 -18.53 -10.90 -23.19
N VAL A 146 -17.31 -11.36 -23.50
CA VAL A 146 -16.09 -10.56 -23.56
C VAL A 146 -15.57 -10.53 -25.01
N GLN A 147 -15.35 -9.34 -25.54
CA GLN A 147 -14.69 -9.12 -26.84
C GLN A 147 -13.36 -8.41 -26.62
N ALA A 148 -12.43 -8.54 -27.57
CA ALA A 148 -11.15 -7.87 -27.49
C ALA A 148 -10.77 -7.19 -28.80
N ARG A 149 -10.06 -6.06 -28.69
CA ARG A 149 -9.41 -5.36 -29.79
C ARG A 149 -7.93 -5.23 -29.49
N LEU A 150 -7.12 -5.88 -30.30
CA LEU A 150 -5.67 -5.82 -30.24
C LEU A 150 -5.18 -4.85 -31.32
N SER A 151 -4.52 -3.78 -30.89
CA SER A 151 -3.91 -2.79 -31.77
C SER A 151 -2.40 -2.83 -31.60
N TYR A 152 -1.69 -2.71 -32.71
CA TYR A 152 -0.25 -2.56 -32.78
C TYR A 152 0.10 -1.24 -33.45
N ALA A 153 1.17 -0.61 -32.98
CA ALA A 153 1.91 0.40 -33.69
C ALA A 153 3.38 -0.04 -33.72
N ALA A 154 4.09 0.09 -34.82
CA ALA A 154 5.50 -0.27 -34.87
C ALA A 154 6.32 0.59 -35.84
N SER A 155 7.61 0.72 -35.59
CA SER A 155 8.51 1.47 -36.48
C SER A 155 8.47 0.87 -37.90
N PRO A 156 8.69 1.64 -38.98
CA PRO A 156 8.57 1.15 -40.36
C PRO A 156 9.45 -0.07 -40.69
N SER A 157 10.53 -0.28 -39.92
CA SER A 157 11.43 -1.43 -39.95
C SER A 157 10.82 -2.75 -39.42
N VAL A 158 9.68 -2.70 -38.74
CA VAL A 158 9.05 -3.85 -38.08
C VAL A 158 7.94 -4.41 -38.96
N ASN A 159 8.04 -5.70 -39.33
CA ASN A 159 6.94 -6.43 -39.92
C ASN A 159 5.94 -6.85 -38.82
N LEU A 160 4.74 -6.27 -38.84
CA LEU A 160 3.68 -6.58 -37.87
C LEU A 160 3.13 -8.02 -37.98
N ASP A 161 3.36 -8.70 -39.10
CA ASP A 161 2.98 -10.12 -39.26
C ASP A 161 4.01 -11.09 -38.66
N SER A 162 5.21 -10.61 -38.28
CA SER A 162 6.19 -11.45 -37.55
C SER A 162 5.91 -11.54 -36.05
N VAL A 163 4.94 -10.80 -35.52
CA VAL A 163 4.54 -10.91 -34.11
C VAL A 163 3.71 -12.18 -33.94
N LYS A 164 4.33 -13.22 -33.36
CA LYS A 164 3.67 -14.46 -32.97
C LYS A 164 2.46 -14.16 -32.09
N ARG A 165 1.36 -14.89 -32.30
CA ARG A 165 0.18 -14.85 -31.43
C ARG A 165 -0.58 -16.16 -31.52
N THR A 166 -1.12 -16.58 -30.39
CA THR A 166 -1.97 -17.77 -30.25
C THR A 166 -3.28 -17.33 -29.62
N VAL A 167 -4.39 -17.62 -30.29
CA VAL A 167 -5.74 -17.25 -29.84
C VAL A 167 -6.49 -18.52 -29.49
N SER A 168 -7.24 -18.49 -28.40
CA SER A 168 -8.11 -19.56 -27.93
C SER A 168 -9.49 -18.98 -27.59
N ALA A 169 -10.48 -19.85 -27.32
CA ALA A 169 -11.77 -19.41 -26.80
C ALA A 169 -11.65 -18.69 -25.43
N ASN A 170 -10.58 -18.98 -24.67
CA ASN A 170 -10.38 -18.53 -23.30
C ASN A 170 -9.33 -17.41 -23.18
N GLY A 171 -8.98 -16.75 -24.30
CA GLY A 171 -8.05 -15.63 -24.31
C GLY A 171 -6.91 -15.75 -25.34
N ILE A 172 -5.86 -14.96 -25.14
CA ILE A 172 -4.83 -14.67 -26.14
C ILE A 172 -3.42 -14.61 -25.54
N VAL A 173 -2.47 -15.21 -26.27
CA VAL A 173 -1.04 -15.10 -26.04
C VAL A 173 -0.42 -14.29 -27.18
N ILE A 174 0.36 -13.26 -26.85
CA ILE A 174 1.08 -12.38 -27.77
C ILE A 174 2.57 -12.60 -27.51
N GLY A 175 3.34 -12.99 -28.53
CA GLY A 175 4.75 -13.40 -28.40
C GLY A 175 4.92 -14.91 -28.21
N ASP A 176 5.95 -15.32 -27.49
CA ASP A 176 6.32 -16.73 -27.27
C ASP A 176 6.64 -16.99 -25.78
N PRO A 177 5.80 -17.70 -25.02
CA PRO A 177 6.03 -17.89 -23.60
C PRO A 177 7.14 -18.91 -23.28
N THR A 178 7.73 -19.57 -24.27
CA THR A 178 8.67 -20.69 -24.06
C THR A 178 10.14 -20.27 -23.96
N TYR A 179 10.46 -19.01 -24.27
CA TYR A 179 11.83 -18.51 -24.32
C TYR A 179 12.04 -17.45 -23.21
N LEU A 180 13.26 -17.40 -22.64
CA LEU A 180 13.59 -16.47 -21.57
C LEU A 180 14.44 -15.32 -22.12
N ASP A 181 14.05 -14.07 -21.82
CA ASP A 181 14.78 -12.89 -22.28
C ASP A 181 16.15 -12.78 -21.59
N GLY A 182 17.22 -12.88 -22.38
CA GLY A 182 18.60 -12.70 -21.93
C GLY A 182 19.14 -11.28 -22.14
N TYR A 183 20.05 -10.85 -21.28
CA TYR A 183 20.73 -9.53 -21.30
C TYR A 183 21.23 -9.11 -22.69
N ASP A 184 21.01 -7.85 -23.10
CA ASP A 184 21.38 -7.34 -24.42
C ASP A 184 22.49 -6.26 -24.39
N GLY A 185 23.40 -6.34 -25.37
CA GLY A 185 24.53 -5.42 -25.51
C GLY A 185 24.19 -4.15 -26.29
N VAL A 186 24.88 -3.05 -25.96
CA VAL A 186 24.63 -1.69 -26.44
C VAL A 186 24.68 -1.54 -27.98
N HIS A 187 23.55 -1.28 -28.64
CA HIS A 187 23.46 -0.99 -30.09
C HIS A 187 22.40 0.08 -30.42
N LYS A 188 22.58 0.80 -31.55
CA LYS A 188 21.69 1.85 -32.11
C LYS A 188 20.79 1.30 -33.23
N PRO A 189 19.79 2.06 -33.72
CA PRO A 189 18.73 2.76 -32.98
C PRO A 189 17.54 1.81 -32.73
N ALA A 190 16.68 2.11 -31.76
CA ALA A 190 15.65 1.18 -31.33
C ALA A 190 14.39 1.21 -32.22
N SER A 191 14.20 0.16 -33.04
CA SER A 191 12.87 -0.18 -33.56
C SER A 191 11.90 -0.37 -32.40
N CYS A 192 10.75 0.29 -32.45
CA CYS A 192 9.75 0.24 -31.38
C CYS A 192 8.53 -0.61 -31.78
N LEU A 193 7.91 -1.23 -30.79
CA LEU A 193 6.64 -1.93 -30.88
C LEU A 193 5.73 -1.46 -29.72
N GLY A 194 4.65 -0.77 -30.06
CA GLY A 194 3.59 -0.40 -29.14
C GLY A 194 2.42 -1.39 -29.26
N ILE A 195 1.85 -1.79 -28.12
CA ILE A 195 0.72 -2.72 -28.06
C ILE A 195 -0.42 -2.07 -27.25
N SER A 196 -1.66 -2.19 -27.70
CA SER A 196 -2.85 -1.84 -26.93
C SER A 196 -3.86 -2.96 -27.07
N LEU A 197 -4.13 -3.66 -25.98
CA LEU A 197 -5.15 -4.71 -25.92
C LEU A 197 -6.33 -4.18 -25.10
N ILE A 198 -7.48 -4.01 -25.74
CA ILE A 198 -8.70 -3.52 -25.10
C ILE A 198 -9.65 -4.70 -24.94
N LEU A 199 -10.05 -5.02 -23.71
CA LEU A 199 -11.04 -6.02 -23.36
C LEU A 199 -12.37 -5.33 -23.08
N TYR A 200 -13.34 -5.49 -23.97
CA TYR A 200 -14.70 -5.02 -23.84
C TYR A 200 -15.52 -6.03 -23.05
N VAL A 201 -15.79 -5.73 -21.78
CA VAL A 201 -16.53 -6.59 -20.87
C VAL A 201 -17.97 -6.07 -20.77
N SER A 202 -18.93 -6.92 -21.14
CA SER A 202 -20.35 -6.59 -20.98
C SER A 202 -20.77 -6.63 -19.51
N ALA A 203 -21.84 -5.89 -19.17
CA ALA A 203 -22.29 -5.77 -17.79
C ALA A 203 -22.80 -7.11 -17.25
N GLY A 204 -22.49 -7.41 -15.98
CA GLY A 204 -22.87 -8.66 -15.31
C GLY A 204 -22.07 -9.89 -15.77
N VAL A 205 -20.90 -9.72 -16.40
CA VAL A 205 -20.02 -10.85 -16.73
C VAL A 205 -19.45 -11.48 -15.45
N GLU A 206 -19.67 -12.78 -15.30
CA GLU A 206 -19.02 -13.61 -14.27
C GLU A 206 -17.91 -14.44 -14.92
N ILE A 207 -16.69 -14.25 -14.45
CA ILE A 207 -15.51 -15.05 -14.82
C ILE A 207 -15.19 -15.96 -13.61
N GLU A 208 -14.79 -17.20 -13.81
CA GLU A 208 -14.23 -18.03 -12.74
C GLU A 208 -12.79 -17.59 -12.46
N THR A 209 -11.91 -17.66 -13.47
CA THR A 209 -10.49 -17.29 -13.34
C THR A 209 -10.10 -16.18 -14.32
N LEU A 210 -9.53 -15.08 -13.81
CA LEU A 210 -8.90 -14.03 -14.63
C LEU A 210 -7.38 -14.08 -14.45
N ASN A 211 -6.66 -14.41 -15.51
CA ASN A 211 -5.19 -14.42 -15.53
C ASN A 211 -4.69 -13.36 -16.52
N VAL A 212 -3.85 -12.44 -16.06
CA VAL A 212 -3.13 -11.49 -16.91
C VAL A 212 -1.65 -11.55 -16.59
N ALA A 213 -0.83 -11.82 -17.60
CA ALA A 213 0.63 -11.84 -17.51
C ALA A 213 1.22 -10.92 -18.58
N ALA A 214 2.15 -10.03 -18.22
CA ALA A 214 2.85 -9.19 -19.18
C ALA A 214 4.31 -8.95 -18.82
N ASN A 215 5.18 -9.01 -19.82
CA ASN A 215 6.60 -8.70 -19.68
C ASN A 215 6.86 -7.18 -19.76
N HIS A 216 6.02 -6.45 -20.50
CA HIS A 216 6.25 -5.08 -20.95
C HIS A 216 5.04 -4.14 -20.85
N LEU A 217 3.84 -4.68 -20.65
CA LEU A 217 2.59 -3.91 -20.67
C LEU A 217 2.18 -3.49 -19.25
N GLY A 218 1.69 -2.26 -19.12
CA GLY A 218 0.84 -1.91 -17.98
C GLY A 218 -0.55 -2.55 -18.11
N MET A 219 -1.34 -2.48 -17.04
CA MET A 219 -2.74 -2.90 -17.06
C MET A 219 -3.61 -1.81 -16.40
N GLN A 220 -4.75 -1.51 -17.00
CA GLN A 220 -5.74 -0.60 -16.43
C GLN A 220 -7.14 -1.19 -16.48
N ILE A 221 -7.81 -1.27 -15.33
CA ILE A 221 -9.26 -1.57 -15.25
C ILE A 221 -9.97 -0.23 -15.07
N HIS A 222 -10.77 0.15 -16.07
CA HIS A 222 -11.42 1.46 -16.11
C HIS A 222 -12.66 1.54 -15.20
N GLN A 223 -13.10 2.76 -14.90
CA GLN A 223 -14.28 3.00 -14.07
C GLN A 223 -15.57 2.57 -14.79
N GLY A 224 -16.50 1.98 -14.05
CA GLY A 224 -17.83 1.61 -14.56
C GLY A 224 -17.86 0.34 -15.43
N VAL A 225 -16.79 -0.45 -15.46
CA VAL A 225 -16.84 -1.86 -15.88
C VAL A 225 -17.57 -2.65 -14.80
N ASP A 226 -18.48 -3.53 -15.19
CA ASP A 226 -19.32 -4.31 -14.28
C ASP A 226 -19.11 -5.80 -14.55
N PHE A 227 -18.18 -6.40 -13.80
CA PHE A 227 -17.84 -7.82 -13.86
C PHE A 227 -17.41 -8.32 -12.49
N SER A 228 -17.48 -9.64 -12.29
CA SER A 228 -16.98 -10.29 -11.09
C SER A 228 -16.15 -11.53 -11.41
N VAL A 229 -15.22 -11.85 -10.51
CA VAL A 229 -14.35 -13.04 -10.61
C VAL A 229 -14.66 -13.97 -9.43
N THR A 230 -15.31 -15.09 -9.71
CA THR A 230 -15.94 -15.96 -8.71
C THR A 230 -14.96 -16.91 -8.02
N LYS A 231 -13.76 -17.12 -8.58
CA LYS A 231 -12.69 -17.92 -7.98
C LYS A 231 -11.45 -17.08 -7.69
N SER A 232 -10.71 -16.66 -8.71
CA SER A 232 -9.41 -15.98 -8.50
C SER A 232 -8.98 -15.07 -9.64
N THR A 233 -8.39 -13.94 -9.31
CA THR A 233 -7.69 -13.02 -10.23
C THR A 233 -6.19 -13.08 -9.98
N HIS A 234 -5.39 -13.28 -11.02
CA HIS A 234 -3.93 -13.24 -10.97
C HIS A 234 -3.38 -12.28 -12.03
N ILE A 235 -2.77 -11.17 -11.60
CA ILE A 235 -2.19 -10.14 -12.47
C ILE A 235 -0.69 -10.07 -12.19
N TRP A 236 0.14 -10.42 -13.18
CA TRP A 236 1.60 -10.45 -13.08
C TRP A 236 2.25 -9.54 -14.13
N LEU A 237 2.91 -8.47 -13.70
CA LEU A 237 3.56 -7.49 -14.57
C LEU A 237 5.06 -7.42 -14.29
N THR A 238 5.91 -7.98 -15.16
CA THR A 238 7.37 -7.85 -15.03
C THR A 238 7.80 -6.39 -15.11
N LYS A 239 7.22 -5.64 -16.05
CA LYS A 239 7.35 -4.17 -16.17
C LYS A 239 6.00 -3.57 -16.53
N GLY A 240 5.58 -2.56 -15.80
CA GLY A 240 4.36 -1.82 -16.08
C GLY A 240 3.66 -1.33 -14.83
N THR A 241 2.70 -0.43 -14.98
CA THR A 241 1.82 0.00 -13.89
C THR A 241 0.51 -0.77 -13.98
N LEU A 242 0.05 -1.31 -12.85
CA LEU A 242 -1.32 -1.78 -12.66
C LEU A 242 -2.13 -0.65 -12.02
N ASP A 243 -3.23 -0.26 -12.65
CA ASP A 243 -4.18 0.72 -12.12
C ASP A 243 -5.62 0.17 -12.20
N ALA A 244 -6.28 -0.06 -11.07
CA ALA A 244 -7.59 -0.70 -11.06
C ALA A 244 -8.70 0.14 -10.42
N ALA A 245 -9.76 0.40 -11.19
CA ALA A 245 -11.07 0.66 -10.63
C ALA A 245 -11.59 -0.58 -9.85
N ALA A 246 -12.58 -0.36 -8.98
CA ALA A 246 -13.15 -1.42 -8.16
C ALA A 246 -13.77 -2.54 -9.00
N PHE A 247 -13.31 -3.77 -8.77
CA PHE A 247 -13.94 -5.00 -9.22
C PHE A 247 -14.08 -5.96 -8.02
N ASN A 248 -14.91 -6.99 -8.16
CA ASN A 248 -15.07 -8.03 -7.14
C ASN A 248 -14.31 -9.28 -7.57
N SER A 249 -13.39 -9.77 -6.73
CA SER A 249 -12.74 -11.08 -6.90
C SER A 249 -12.56 -11.74 -5.55
N ARG A 250 -12.85 -13.04 -5.43
CA ARG A 250 -12.77 -13.75 -4.13
C ARG A 250 -11.34 -13.84 -3.61
N ASP A 251 -10.42 -14.18 -4.50
CA ASP A 251 -8.98 -14.26 -4.26
C ASP A 251 -8.26 -13.41 -5.32
N THR A 252 -7.43 -12.47 -4.89
CA THR A 252 -6.78 -11.49 -5.77
C THR A 252 -5.27 -11.47 -5.56
N HIS A 253 -4.49 -11.86 -6.57
CA HIS A 253 -3.04 -11.83 -6.56
C HIS A 253 -2.53 -10.79 -7.55
N LEU A 254 -1.80 -9.80 -7.04
CA LEU A 254 -1.21 -8.71 -7.81
C LEU A 254 0.30 -8.78 -7.64
N GLU A 255 1.06 -9.02 -8.70
CA GLU A 255 2.52 -9.09 -8.64
C GLU A 255 3.18 -8.16 -9.66
N THR A 256 4.21 -7.43 -9.24
CA THR A 256 5.10 -6.71 -10.14
C THR A 256 6.57 -6.82 -9.77
N ILE A 257 7.44 -6.91 -10.79
CA ILE A 257 8.90 -6.85 -10.60
C ILE A 257 9.38 -5.40 -10.61
N SER A 258 8.89 -4.58 -11.54
CA SER A 258 9.22 -3.15 -11.62
C SER A 258 8.05 -2.34 -12.15
N GLY A 259 7.46 -1.52 -11.27
CA GLY A 259 6.26 -0.80 -11.62
C GLY A 259 5.55 -0.20 -10.42
N SER A 260 4.30 0.20 -10.63
CA SER A 260 3.43 0.65 -9.53
C SER A 260 2.13 -0.13 -9.55
N ILE A 261 1.55 -0.36 -8.37
CA ILE A 261 0.22 -0.95 -8.20
C ILE A 261 -0.65 0.10 -7.52
N SER A 262 -1.65 0.60 -8.24
CA SER A 262 -2.67 1.51 -7.73
C SER A 262 -4.07 0.95 -7.91
N GLY A 263 -5.02 1.50 -7.17
CA GLY A 263 -6.44 1.21 -7.37
C GLY A 263 -7.20 0.88 -6.09
N LEU A 264 -8.44 0.44 -6.28
CA LEU A 264 -9.37 0.06 -5.23
C LEU A 264 -9.71 -1.43 -5.34
N TYR A 265 -9.35 -2.21 -4.33
CA TYR A 265 -9.48 -3.66 -4.34
C TYR A 265 -10.47 -4.15 -3.29
N SER A 266 -11.41 -5.00 -3.73
CA SER A 266 -12.42 -5.59 -2.85
C SER A 266 -11.83 -6.74 -2.05
N LEU A 267 -11.73 -6.60 -0.73
CA LEU A 267 -11.28 -7.66 0.16
C LEU A 267 -12.46 -8.59 0.50
N LEU A 268 -12.59 -9.66 -0.30
CA LEU A 268 -13.47 -10.79 -0.02
C LEU A 268 -12.73 -11.79 0.88
N ASP A 269 -12.23 -12.90 0.33
CA ASP A 269 -11.49 -13.91 1.09
C ASP A 269 -10.01 -13.54 1.19
N GLN A 270 -9.38 -13.12 0.08
CA GLN A 270 -7.96 -12.76 0.07
C GLN A 270 -7.57 -11.70 -0.96
N VAL A 271 -6.64 -10.81 -0.57
CA VAL A 271 -5.89 -9.92 -1.46
C VAL A 271 -4.39 -10.04 -1.13
N VAL A 272 -3.59 -10.44 -2.11
CA VAL A 272 -2.12 -10.55 -2.06
C VAL A 272 -1.50 -9.55 -3.01
N VAL A 273 -0.52 -8.78 -2.53
CA VAL A 273 0.23 -7.82 -3.33
C VAL A 273 1.73 -8.08 -3.16
N THR A 274 2.41 -8.42 -4.25
CA THR A 274 3.84 -8.70 -4.30
C THR A 274 4.54 -7.66 -5.17
N SER A 275 5.55 -6.96 -4.65
CA SER A 275 6.31 -5.99 -5.45
C SER A 275 7.81 -6.05 -5.16
N LYS A 276 8.62 -6.34 -6.18
CA LYS A 276 10.09 -6.28 -6.02
C LYS A 276 10.59 -4.82 -5.98
N SER A 277 10.02 -3.94 -6.80
CA SER A 277 10.40 -2.52 -6.81
C SER A 277 9.29 -1.59 -7.30
N GLY A 278 9.24 -0.39 -6.69
CA GLY A 278 8.40 0.72 -7.11
C GLY A 278 7.43 1.19 -6.02
N SER A 279 6.16 1.42 -6.34
CA SER A 279 5.18 1.91 -5.36
C SER A 279 3.87 1.13 -5.37
N ILE A 280 3.34 0.87 -4.18
CA ILE A 280 2.00 0.34 -3.95
C ILE A 280 1.18 1.47 -3.33
N ASN A 281 0.06 1.86 -3.93
CA ASN A 281 -0.85 2.88 -3.39
C ASN A 281 -2.29 2.43 -3.60
N ILE A 282 -2.81 1.66 -2.65
CA ILE A 282 -4.08 0.94 -2.81
C ILE A 282 -5.09 1.29 -1.72
N GLU A 283 -6.34 1.42 -2.13
CA GLU A 283 -7.48 1.36 -1.21
C GLU A 283 -7.99 -0.07 -1.11
N VAL A 284 -8.37 -0.49 0.10
CA VAL A 284 -8.93 -1.82 0.36
C VAL A 284 -10.36 -1.67 0.87
N GLU A 285 -11.33 -2.28 0.19
CA GLU A 285 -12.74 -2.25 0.56
C GLU A 285 -13.20 -3.60 1.13
N PRO A 286 -13.41 -3.71 2.46
CA PRO A 286 -13.91 -4.94 3.07
C PRO A 286 -15.29 -5.33 2.54
N LYS A 287 -15.44 -6.59 2.13
CA LYS A 287 -16.72 -7.18 1.73
C LYS A 287 -17.21 -8.21 2.76
N ALA A 288 -18.50 -8.52 2.69
CA ALA A 288 -19.09 -9.61 3.46
C ALA A 288 -18.61 -10.98 2.94
N ALA A 289 -18.68 -12.00 3.79
CA ALA A 289 -18.40 -13.38 3.38
C ALA A 289 -19.36 -13.83 2.28
N THR A 290 -18.84 -14.51 1.26
CA THR A 290 -19.69 -15.24 0.32
C THR A 290 -20.26 -16.48 1.05
N PRO A 291 -21.55 -16.84 0.89
CA PRO A 291 -22.10 -18.05 1.50
C PRO A 291 -21.26 -19.29 1.16
N GLY A 292 -20.73 -19.96 2.19
CA GLY A 292 -19.85 -21.12 2.04
C GLY A 292 -18.36 -20.82 1.81
N SER A 293 -17.92 -19.56 1.87
CA SER A 293 -16.49 -19.21 1.86
C SER A 293 -15.86 -19.20 3.26
N SER A 294 -14.54 -19.00 3.32
CA SER A 294 -13.81 -18.81 4.59
C SER A 294 -14.40 -17.63 5.37
N PRO A 295 -14.51 -17.67 6.71
CA PRO A 295 -14.93 -16.52 7.51
C PRO A 295 -13.85 -15.41 7.57
N SER A 296 -12.59 -15.75 7.26
CA SER A 296 -11.46 -14.82 7.32
C SER A 296 -11.28 -14.02 6.04
N ALA A 297 -10.79 -12.80 6.19
CA ALA A 297 -10.44 -11.85 5.14
C ALA A 297 -8.95 -11.52 5.26
N ILE A 298 -8.14 -12.11 4.37
CA ILE A 298 -6.67 -12.07 4.43
C ILE A 298 -6.14 -10.97 3.52
N PHE A 299 -5.39 -10.03 4.07
CA PHE A 299 -4.64 -9.04 3.32
C PHE A 299 -3.14 -9.26 3.51
N MET A 300 -2.41 -9.47 2.41
CA MET A 300 -0.97 -9.76 2.43
C MET A 300 -0.20 -8.85 1.48
N VAL A 301 0.88 -8.22 1.96
CA VAL A 301 1.80 -7.43 1.17
C VAL A 301 3.22 -7.95 1.35
N ASN A 302 3.89 -8.31 0.25
CA ASN A 302 5.28 -8.78 0.25
C ASN A 302 6.12 -7.88 -0.66
N THR A 303 7.11 -7.18 -0.11
CA THR A 303 7.93 -6.23 -0.87
C THR A 303 9.41 -6.36 -0.62
N HIS A 304 10.23 -6.02 -1.63
CA HIS A 304 11.69 -5.99 -1.48
C HIS A 304 12.25 -4.56 -1.44
N SER A 305 11.81 -3.68 -2.33
CA SER A 305 12.32 -2.30 -2.42
C SER A 305 11.24 -1.34 -2.91
N SER A 306 10.19 -1.19 -2.10
CA SER A 306 8.97 -0.46 -2.50
C SER A 306 8.42 0.44 -1.40
N SER A 307 7.80 1.55 -1.78
CA SER A 307 6.98 2.36 -0.87
C SER A 307 5.53 1.86 -0.94
N VAL A 308 5.01 1.44 0.21
CA VAL A 308 3.67 0.88 0.38
C VAL A 308 2.79 1.88 1.10
N ARG A 309 1.71 2.29 0.43
CA ARG A 309 0.57 2.96 1.03
C ARG A 309 -0.68 2.09 0.90
N THR A 310 -1.35 1.81 2.01
CA THR A 310 -2.58 1.01 2.02
C THR A 310 -3.63 1.66 2.91
N ASP A 311 -4.80 1.99 2.34
CA ASP A 311 -5.89 2.63 3.07
C ASP A 311 -7.16 1.74 3.10
N PHE A 312 -7.50 1.17 4.27
CA PHE A 312 -8.73 0.39 4.42
C PHE A 312 -9.96 1.29 4.60
N LYS A 313 -11.04 0.98 3.87
CA LYS A 313 -12.34 1.61 4.08
C LYS A 313 -12.97 1.15 5.40
N ARG A 314 -12.82 1.98 6.43
CA ARG A 314 -13.29 1.75 7.81
C ARG A 314 -14.75 2.18 8.09
N ARG A 315 -15.58 2.31 7.05
CA ARG A 315 -17.02 2.62 7.16
C ARG A 315 -17.83 1.37 6.83
N ASN A 316 -18.87 1.08 7.62
CA ASN A 316 -19.76 -0.07 7.45
C ASN A 316 -19.02 -1.43 7.35
N ILE A 317 -18.01 -1.62 8.21
CA ILE A 317 -17.15 -2.81 8.21
C ILE A 317 -18.00 -4.08 8.46
N PRO A 318 -17.97 -5.09 7.55
CA PRO A 318 -18.62 -6.38 7.74
C PRO A 318 -18.04 -7.22 8.89
N ASP A 319 -18.78 -8.21 9.39
CA ASP A 319 -18.22 -9.18 10.34
C ASP A 319 -17.39 -10.23 9.59
N ARG A 320 -16.07 -10.11 9.71
CA ARG A 320 -15.04 -11.01 9.18
C ARG A 320 -13.96 -11.17 10.23
N ASP A 321 -13.21 -12.26 10.14
CA ASP A 321 -11.91 -12.36 10.79
C ASP A 321 -10.84 -11.70 9.90
N TYR A 322 -10.48 -10.45 10.20
CA TYR A 322 -9.47 -9.71 9.45
C TYR A 322 -8.05 -10.14 9.84
N GLN A 323 -7.27 -10.58 8.86
CA GLN A 323 -5.87 -10.95 9.05
C GLN A 323 -4.97 -10.12 8.12
N VAL A 324 -3.91 -9.54 8.67
CA VAL A 324 -3.01 -8.61 7.97
C VAL A 324 -1.58 -9.12 8.07
N TYR A 325 -0.90 -9.23 6.94
CA TYR A 325 0.49 -9.68 6.84
C TYR A 325 1.27 -8.70 5.96
N ILE A 326 2.30 -8.05 6.48
CA ILE A 326 3.16 -7.16 5.70
C ILE A 326 4.61 -7.56 5.93
N ASN A 327 5.30 -7.93 4.86
CA ASN A 327 6.72 -8.25 4.86
C ASN A 327 7.43 -7.29 3.90
N THR A 328 8.43 -6.56 4.38
CA THR A 328 9.27 -5.69 3.55
C THR A 328 10.77 -5.90 3.82
N THR A 329 11.59 -5.96 2.77
CA THR A 329 13.05 -5.96 2.94
C THR A 329 13.57 -4.53 3.10
N VAL A 330 13.24 -3.63 2.18
CA VAL A 330 13.63 -2.22 2.24
C VAL A 330 12.46 -1.36 1.77
N GLY A 331 12.15 -0.29 2.51
CA GLY A 331 11.22 0.73 2.02
C GLY A 331 10.45 1.46 3.11
N SER A 332 9.23 1.84 2.78
CA SER A 332 8.30 2.46 3.72
C SER A 332 6.95 1.77 3.65
N VAL A 333 6.35 1.49 4.81
CA VAL A 333 4.96 1.04 4.95
C VAL A 333 4.22 2.15 5.69
N ASP A 334 3.19 2.69 5.06
CA ASP A 334 2.25 3.63 5.68
C ASP A 334 0.84 3.09 5.42
N GLY A 335 0.04 2.89 6.46
CA GLY A 335 -1.30 2.38 6.23
C GLY A 335 -2.26 2.34 7.39
N THR A 336 -3.52 2.28 7.00
CA THR A 336 -4.68 2.17 7.88
C THR A 336 -5.31 0.80 7.69
N PHE A 337 -5.24 -0.06 8.70
CA PHE A 337 -5.65 -1.47 8.62
C PHE A 337 -6.84 -1.79 9.53
N ILE A 338 -7.53 -2.91 9.28
CA ILE A 338 -8.54 -3.47 10.19
C ILE A 338 -7.94 -4.72 10.84
N HIS A 339 -8.02 -4.81 12.16
CA HIS A 339 -7.43 -5.87 12.96
C HIS A 339 -8.53 -6.84 13.46
N GLY A 340 -8.39 -8.11 13.11
CA GLY A 340 -9.19 -9.25 13.59
C GLY A 340 -8.34 -10.14 14.50
N SER A 341 -8.17 -11.41 14.16
CA SER A 341 -7.36 -12.34 14.97
C SER A 341 -5.85 -12.12 14.86
N LYS A 342 -5.35 -11.58 13.73
CA LYS A 342 -3.90 -11.48 13.51
C LYS A 342 -3.48 -10.26 12.68
N THR A 343 -2.40 -9.63 13.12
CA THR A 343 -1.63 -8.64 12.35
C THR A 343 -0.14 -8.93 12.53
N GLU A 344 0.60 -9.02 11.44
CA GLU A 344 2.04 -9.31 11.43
C GLU A 344 2.75 -8.32 10.49
N LEU A 345 3.69 -7.54 11.02
CA LEU A 345 4.41 -6.48 10.29
C LEU A 345 5.93 -6.71 10.45
N ASN A 346 6.57 -7.23 9.41
CA ASN A 346 7.99 -7.56 9.38
C ASN A 346 8.74 -6.62 8.41
N SER A 347 9.83 -6.02 8.87
CA SER A 347 10.68 -5.10 8.11
C SER A 347 12.16 -5.41 8.34
N VAL A 348 12.98 -5.50 7.30
CA VAL A 348 14.44 -5.53 7.49
C VAL A 348 14.98 -4.10 7.63
N ALA A 349 14.65 -3.19 6.71
CA ALA A 349 15.11 -1.80 6.79
C ALA A 349 14.05 -0.78 6.35
N GLY A 350 13.79 0.22 7.20
CA GLY A 350 13.08 1.43 6.80
C GLY A 350 12.05 1.94 7.82
N PHE A 351 10.88 2.34 7.32
CA PHE A 351 9.84 2.97 8.13
C PHE A 351 8.53 2.19 8.06
N VAL A 352 7.91 1.91 9.22
CA VAL A 352 6.59 1.29 9.31
C VAL A 352 5.69 2.17 10.16
N ASN A 353 4.63 2.73 9.57
CA ASN A 353 3.54 3.40 10.26
C ASN A 353 2.24 2.62 10.03
N ALA A 354 1.71 2.05 11.11
CA ALA A 354 0.50 1.24 11.07
C ALA A 354 -0.55 1.76 12.05
N ASP A 355 -1.62 2.35 11.52
CA ASP A 355 -2.84 2.60 12.27
C ASP A 355 -3.71 1.32 12.19
N LEU A 356 -4.04 0.74 13.34
CA LEU A 356 -4.77 -0.52 13.47
C LEU A 356 -6.14 -0.25 14.12
N LEU A 357 -7.22 -0.66 13.46
CA LEU A 357 -8.58 -0.59 14.00
C LEU A 357 -9.07 -2.00 14.41
N PRO A 358 -9.10 -2.35 15.70
CA PRO A 358 -9.68 -3.61 16.17
C PRO A 358 -11.15 -3.69 15.80
N TYR A 359 -11.57 -4.81 15.21
CA TYR A 359 -12.97 -5.02 14.89
C TYR A 359 -13.78 -5.49 16.13
N LYS A 360 -13.19 -6.35 16.97
CA LYS A 360 -13.78 -6.94 18.19
C LYS A 360 -13.01 -6.49 19.45
N SER A 361 -13.55 -6.79 20.63
CA SER A 361 -12.97 -6.53 21.96
C SER A 361 -13.36 -7.66 22.93
N GLY A 362 -13.07 -7.50 24.23
CA GLY A 362 -13.35 -8.49 25.26
C GLY A 362 -12.23 -9.53 25.37
N ASP A 363 -12.61 -10.78 25.59
CA ASP A 363 -11.73 -11.96 25.63
C ASP A 363 -11.39 -12.53 24.24
N TYR A 364 -11.75 -11.83 23.17
CA TYR A 364 -11.45 -12.22 21.80
C TYR A 364 -9.94 -12.34 21.56
N ALA A 365 -9.48 -13.59 21.42
CA ALA A 365 -8.10 -13.94 21.16
C ALA A 365 -7.60 -13.30 19.86
N SER A 366 -6.63 -12.41 19.98
CA SER A 366 -6.07 -11.62 18.87
C SER A 366 -4.57 -11.39 19.06
N SER A 367 -3.84 -11.18 17.96
CA SER A 367 -2.37 -11.08 17.97
C SER A 367 -1.84 -9.96 17.08
N ILE A 368 -0.95 -9.12 17.60
CA ILE A 368 -0.22 -8.08 16.85
C ILE A 368 1.27 -8.30 17.02
N ASN A 369 1.94 -8.71 15.97
CA ASN A 369 3.39 -8.96 15.97
C ASN A 369 4.09 -7.96 15.07
N THR A 370 5.16 -7.33 15.54
CA THR A 370 6.05 -6.52 14.69
C THR A 370 7.51 -6.89 14.89
N HIS A 371 8.26 -6.94 13.80
CA HIS A 371 9.70 -7.18 13.81
C HIS A 371 10.41 -6.24 12.84
N THR A 372 11.35 -5.45 13.34
CA THR A 372 12.15 -4.51 12.52
C THR A 372 13.64 -4.69 12.80
N GLU A 373 14.45 -5.06 11.80
CA GLU A 373 15.91 -5.11 12.03
C GLU A 373 16.51 -3.69 12.12
N SER A 374 16.12 -2.78 11.22
CA SER A 374 16.62 -1.41 11.21
C SER A 374 15.55 -0.36 10.84
N GLY A 375 15.45 0.69 11.65
CA GLY A 375 14.65 1.88 11.37
C GLY A 375 13.53 2.12 12.38
N GLN A 376 12.46 2.82 11.97
CA GLN A 376 11.41 3.29 12.87
C GLN A 376 10.09 2.56 12.63
N THR A 377 9.46 2.12 13.73
CA THR A 377 8.18 1.41 13.75
C THR A 377 7.19 2.14 14.65
N THR A 378 6.15 2.71 14.05
CA THR A 378 5.04 3.35 14.76
C THR A 378 3.79 2.50 14.61
N VAL A 379 3.18 2.09 15.73
CA VAL A 379 1.92 1.34 15.75
C VAL A 379 0.90 2.07 16.63
N THR A 380 -0.20 2.49 16.03
CA THR A 380 -1.33 3.10 16.76
C THR A 380 -2.53 2.16 16.72
N LEU A 381 -2.84 1.55 17.87
CA LEU A 381 -4.03 0.73 18.06
C LEU A 381 -5.21 1.61 18.51
N ARG A 382 -6.28 1.67 17.73
CA ARG A 382 -7.48 2.47 18.01
C ARG A 382 -8.46 1.74 18.94
N SER A 383 -9.41 2.47 19.53
CA SER A 383 -10.54 1.87 20.24
C SER A 383 -11.37 0.94 19.34
N PRO A 384 -11.85 -0.22 19.84
CA PRO A 384 -12.55 -1.21 19.02
C PRO A 384 -13.81 -0.72 18.30
N TYR A 385 -13.98 -1.14 17.04
CA TYR A 385 -15.07 -0.67 16.18
C TYR A 385 -16.48 -1.08 16.65
N LYS A 386 -16.71 -2.37 16.95
CA LYS A 386 -18.01 -2.88 17.41
C LYS A 386 -18.26 -2.75 18.91
N ALA A 387 -17.22 -2.48 19.70
CA ALA A 387 -17.23 -2.66 21.15
C ALA A 387 -16.46 -1.53 21.88
N LYS A 388 -16.79 -0.28 21.54
CA LYS A 388 -16.22 0.91 22.19
C LYS A 388 -16.49 0.91 23.69
N GLY A 389 -15.49 1.27 24.48
CA GLY A 389 -15.54 1.23 25.94
C GLY A 389 -15.52 -0.17 26.57
N VAL A 390 -15.52 -1.25 25.78
CA VAL A 390 -15.39 -2.62 26.29
C VAL A 390 -13.91 -2.96 26.43
N PRO A 391 -13.42 -3.39 27.62
CA PRO A 391 -12.03 -3.77 27.82
C PRO A 391 -11.51 -4.79 26.80
N MET A 392 -10.32 -4.53 26.25
CA MET A 392 -9.57 -5.46 25.41
C MET A 392 -8.71 -6.32 26.34
N THR A 393 -9.13 -7.57 26.53
CA THR A 393 -8.52 -8.53 27.47
C THR A 393 -8.00 -9.82 26.78
N GLY A 394 -8.20 -9.97 25.47
CA GLY A 394 -7.74 -11.13 24.69
C GLY A 394 -6.63 -10.83 23.69
N LEU A 395 -5.99 -9.65 23.76
CA LEU A 395 -4.97 -9.25 22.81
C LEU A 395 -3.57 -9.63 23.32
N THR A 396 -2.82 -10.39 22.52
CA THR A 396 -1.38 -10.55 22.69
C THR A 396 -0.66 -9.64 21.69
N SER A 397 0.37 -8.93 22.11
CA SER A 397 1.15 -8.06 21.23
C SER A 397 2.63 -8.20 21.53
N VAL A 398 3.42 -8.41 20.47
CA VAL A 398 4.87 -8.64 20.57
C VAL A 398 5.58 -7.74 19.56
N HIS A 399 6.32 -6.76 20.06
CA HIS A 399 7.03 -5.79 19.24
C HIS A 399 8.54 -5.94 19.43
N THR A 400 9.28 -6.16 18.34
CA THR A 400 10.74 -6.37 18.41
C THR A 400 11.46 -5.46 17.43
N THR A 401 12.54 -4.84 17.89
CA THR A 401 13.46 -4.07 17.04
C THR A 401 14.92 -4.38 17.38
N VAL A 402 15.80 -4.44 16.37
CA VAL A 402 17.24 -4.62 16.60
C VAL A 402 17.95 -3.28 16.67
N SER A 403 17.66 -2.36 15.74
CA SER A 403 18.26 -1.02 15.74
C SER A 403 17.27 0.05 15.27
N GLY A 404 16.81 0.91 16.18
CA GLY A 404 16.02 2.09 15.84
C GLY A 404 14.89 2.38 16.82
N GLU A 405 13.83 3.02 16.34
CA GLU A 405 12.79 3.61 17.18
C GLU A 405 11.49 2.80 17.12
N LEU A 406 10.84 2.62 18.27
CA LEU A 406 9.57 1.92 18.41
C LEU A 406 8.58 2.82 19.16
N ASP A 407 7.60 3.41 18.45
CA ASP A 407 6.51 4.19 19.06
C ASP A 407 5.21 3.38 19.04
N LEU A 408 4.72 3.02 20.23
CA LEU A 408 3.52 2.21 20.43
C LEU A 408 2.45 3.04 21.15
N THR A 409 1.26 3.14 20.54
CA THR A 409 0.14 3.87 21.13
C THR A 409 -1.09 2.97 21.19
N TYR A 410 -1.62 2.75 22.41
CA TYR A 410 -2.72 1.82 22.72
C TYR A 410 -3.93 2.56 23.34
N PRO A 411 -5.17 2.07 23.13
CA PRO A 411 -6.38 2.79 23.49
C PRO A 411 -6.69 2.67 24.99
N GLN A 412 -7.62 3.49 25.49
CA GLN A 412 -8.03 3.45 26.90
C GLN A 412 -8.72 2.13 27.27
N GLU A 413 -9.34 1.46 26.30
CA GLU A 413 -9.92 0.13 26.47
C GLU A 413 -8.88 -0.99 26.65
N TRP A 414 -7.58 -0.77 26.41
CA TRP A 414 -6.59 -1.81 26.65
C TRP A 414 -6.41 -2.06 28.16
N VAL A 415 -6.51 -3.34 28.55
CA VAL A 415 -6.40 -3.83 29.93
C VAL A 415 -5.57 -5.11 29.91
N GLY A 416 -4.49 -5.15 30.68
CA GLY A 416 -3.48 -6.18 30.53
C GLY A 416 -2.17 -5.91 31.26
N HIS A 417 -1.15 -6.68 30.88
CA HIS A 417 0.21 -6.62 31.38
C HIS A 417 1.17 -6.11 30.30
N VAL A 418 2.16 -5.32 30.70
CA VAL A 418 3.21 -4.78 29.83
C VAL A 418 4.56 -5.24 30.35
N ASN A 419 5.40 -5.81 29.48
CA ASN A 419 6.77 -6.19 29.78
C ASN A 419 7.71 -5.68 28.67
N GLY A 420 8.70 -4.89 29.07
CA GLY A 420 9.64 -4.23 28.17
C GLY A 420 11.09 -4.53 28.50
N THR A 421 11.92 -4.77 27.49
CA THR A 421 13.38 -4.80 27.68
C THR A 421 14.14 -3.99 26.63
N SER A 422 15.27 -3.44 27.05
CA SER A 422 16.25 -2.73 26.22
C SER A 422 17.67 -3.09 26.64
N MET A 423 18.60 -3.23 25.69
CA MET A 423 20.02 -3.44 26.02
C MET A 423 20.79 -2.11 26.12
N SER A 424 20.68 -1.22 25.12
CA SER A 424 21.37 0.09 25.10
C SER A 424 20.47 1.30 24.87
N GLY A 425 19.20 1.10 24.52
CA GLY A 425 18.24 2.16 24.24
C GLY A 425 17.46 2.69 25.45
N ALA A 426 16.89 3.88 25.29
CA ALA A 426 15.98 4.47 26.28
C ALA A 426 14.59 3.83 26.23
N LEU A 427 13.93 3.73 27.38
CA LEU A 427 12.56 3.27 27.54
C LEU A 427 11.71 4.40 28.11
N GLU A 428 10.68 4.83 27.39
CA GLU A 428 9.68 5.76 27.89
C GLU A 428 8.29 5.08 27.91
N MET A 429 7.67 5.01 29.09
CA MET A 429 6.28 4.52 29.23
C MET A 429 5.42 5.58 29.90
N GLU A 430 4.32 5.94 29.26
CA GLU A 430 3.27 6.78 29.83
C GLU A 430 1.90 6.12 29.64
N GLY A 431 1.00 6.31 30.60
CA GLY A 431 -0.37 5.86 30.40
C GLY A 431 -1.29 6.08 31.58
N LYS A 432 -2.59 6.10 31.27
CA LYS A 432 -3.64 6.31 32.26
C LYS A 432 -4.06 4.97 32.86
N ASP A 433 -4.15 4.95 34.20
CA ASP A 433 -4.53 3.79 35.01
C ASP A 433 -3.53 2.62 34.92
N LEU A 434 -2.25 2.91 34.63
CA LEU A 434 -1.13 1.97 34.75
C LEU A 434 -0.56 1.98 36.18
N GLU A 435 -0.33 0.80 36.74
CA GLU A 435 0.52 0.59 37.91
C GLU A 435 1.89 0.08 37.44
N LEU A 436 2.96 0.78 37.82
CA LEU A 436 4.34 0.33 37.64
C LEU A 436 4.63 -0.79 38.66
N LEU A 437 5.05 -1.96 38.16
CA LEU A 437 5.38 -3.13 38.99
C LEU A 437 6.91 -3.25 39.20
N GLY A 438 7.70 -2.92 38.18
CA GLY A 438 9.15 -2.97 38.22
C GLY A 438 9.80 -2.07 37.17
N GLU A 439 10.97 -1.55 37.50
CA GLU A 439 11.79 -0.68 36.64
C GLU A 439 13.26 -0.92 36.98
N ASN A 440 14.11 -0.97 35.96
CA ASN A 440 15.57 -1.03 36.09
C ASN A 440 16.20 -0.25 34.95
N ASP A 441 16.99 0.78 35.28
CA ASP A 441 17.73 1.61 34.33
C ASP A 441 19.24 1.31 34.35
N SER A 442 19.64 0.17 34.91
CA SER A 442 21.04 -0.24 34.95
C SER A 442 21.53 -0.56 33.53
N PRO A 443 22.62 0.05 33.02
CA PRO A 443 23.09 -0.16 31.65
C PRO A 443 23.27 -1.65 31.30
N GLY A 444 22.66 -2.09 30.18
CA GLY A 444 22.63 -3.49 29.76
C GLY A 444 21.56 -4.35 30.45
N GLN A 445 20.69 -3.77 31.29
CA GLN A 445 19.59 -4.43 31.97
C GLN A 445 18.31 -3.58 31.97
N ASN A 446 18.15 -2.67 30.98
CA ASN A 446 17.03 -1.74 30.95
C ASN A 446 15.71 -2.53 30.82
N HIS A 447 14.82 -2.40 31.80
CA HIS A 447 13.61 -3.20 31.89
C HIS A 447 12.49 -2.42 32.58
N ILE A 448 11.27 -2.59 32.09
CA ILE A 448 10.06 -2.01 32.69
C ILE A 448 8.91 -3.02 32.67
N GLU A 449 8.17 -3.10 33.77
CA GLU A 449 7.03 -3.98 33.96
C GLU A 449 5.86 -3.16 34.55
N ALA A 450 4.71 -3.19 33.89
CA ALA A 450 3.53 -2.43 34.30
C ALA A 450 2.23 -3.19 34.02
N LYS A 451 1.15 -2.83 34.74
CA LYS A 451 -0.14 -3.50 34.65
C LYS A 451 -1.30 -2.51 34.66
N LYS A 452 -2.37 -2.82 33.93
CA LYS A 452 -3.64 -2.09 33.94
C LYS A 452 -4.78 -3.07 34.15
N GLY A 453 -5.46 -2.97 35.29
CA GLY A 453 -6.53 -3.90 35.70
C GLY A 453 -6.02 -5.30 36.06
N ASP A 454 -6.93 -6.24 36.34
CA ASP A 454 -6.62 -7.56 36.94
C ASP A 454 -6.71 -8.77 36.03
N LYS A 455 -7.12 -8.58 34.77
CA LYS A 455 -7.15 -9.60 33.74
C LYS A 455 -6.80 -8.95 32.41
N GLY A 456 -6.13 -9.69 31.54
CA GLY A 456 -6.33 -9.49 30.11
C GLY A 456 -5.10 -9.66 29.25
N SER A 457 -4.91 -8.66 28.40
CA SER A 457 -3.98 -8.63 27.28
C SER A 457 -2.51 -8.70 27.71
N SER A 458 -1.61 -9.10 26.82
CA SER A 458 -0.16 -9.01 27.02
C SER A 458 0.45 -8.08 25.98
N LEU A 459 1.32 -7.17 26.40
CA LEU A 459 2.14 -6.32 25.54
C LEU A 459 3.60 -6.55 25.89
N GLU A 460 4.30 -7.30 25.04
CA GLU A 460 5.73 -7.54 25.14
C GLU A 460 6.46 -6.68 24.11
N PHE A 461 7.56 -6.04 24.52
CA PHE A 461 8.41 -5.30 23.60
C PHE A 461 9.89 -5.44 23.94
N ASN A 462 10.72 -5.60 22.92
CA ASN A 462 12.16 -5.81 23.08
C ASN A 462 12.93 -4.98 22.04
N THR A 463 13.85 -4.15 22.51
CA THR A 463 14.81 -3.42 21.67
C THR A 463 16.24 -3.84 22.01
N LEU A 464 17.09 -4.05 21.00
CA LEU A 464 18.52 -4.23 21.25
C LEU A 464 19.21 -2.86 21.34
N ASP A 465 19.06 -2.02 20.33
CA ASP A 465 19.57 -0.64 20.32
C ASP A 465 18.52 0.35 19.79
N GLY A 466 18.41 1.51 20.43
CA GLY A 466 17.45 2.57 20.09
C GLY A 466 16.19 2.64 20.96
N GLU A 467 15.46 3.75 20.80
CA GLU A 467 14.43 4.24 21.72
C GLU A 467 13.09 3.50 21.57
N CYS A 468 12.48 3.11 22.70
CA CYS A 468 11.10 2.61 22.73
C CYS A 468 10.22 3.56 23.54
N LYS A 469 9.12 4.00 22.94
CA LYS A 469 8.12 4.87 23.54
C LYS A 469 6.75 4.22 23.51
N ILE A 470 6.10 4.13 24.67
CA ILE A 470 4.80 3.47 24.82
C ILE A 470 3.81 4.40 25.50
N ARG A 471 2.64 4.56 24.89
CA ARG A 471 1.52 5.35 25.39
C ARG A 471 0.27 4.50 25.52
N ILE A 472 -0.31 4.37 26.72
CA ILE A 472 -1.53 3.59 26.95
C ILE A 472 -2.66 4.49 27.47
N GLY A 473 -3.76 4.57 26.72
CA GLY A 473 -4.91 5.41 27.05
C GLY A 473 -4.96 6.75 26.33
N SER A 474 -4.26 6.88 25.19
CA SER A 474 -4.09 8.13 24.44
C SER A 474 -4.37 8.04 22.93
N ALA A 475 -4.92 6.91 22.45
CA ALA A 475 -5.09 6.59 21.02
C ALA A 475 -6.41 7.07 20.38
#